data_AF-A0AAU7PAM6-F1
#
_entry.id   AF-A0AAU7PAM6-F1
#
_cell.length_a   1.000
_cell.length_b   1.000
_cell.length_c   1.000
_cell.angle_alpha   90.00
_cell.angle_beta   90.00
_cell.angle_gamma   90.00
#
_symmetry.space_group_name_H-M   'P 1'
#
loop_
_entity.id
_entity.type
_entity.pdbx_description
1 polymer ?
#
loop_
_entity_poly.entity_id
_entity_poly.type
_entity_poly.pdbx_seq_one_letter_code
_entity_poly.pdbx_strand_id
1 'polypeptide(L)'
;MSLLESIAVVINLLGVWLTARRIRWCWPVGIVAVAVYAWLFYQWKLYSDMLLQGVYVLTQLYGWWHWRRGAAAETRIRPLPMPAAELWLSLCIGAAFAAALGAYMHHRTDAALPWLDAALASFSLVASVWAARKRIANWVLWIVLDCIYVGVFVSKALYPTALLYAGFVALAVYGWRSWKTQQTRNLTTAR
;
A
#
# COMPACT_ATOMS: atom_id res chain seq x y z
N MET A 1 -12.42 -7.72 -19.03
CA MET A 1 -11.91 -8.00 -17.66
C MET A 1 -12.18 -9.46 -17.38
N SER A 2 -11.14 -10.24 -17.09
CA SER A 2 -11.33 -11.66 -16.75
C SER A 2 -11.97 -11.78 -15.36
N LEU A 3 -12.64 -12.91 -15.08
CA LEU A 3 -13.22 -13.18 -13.75
C LEU A 3 -12.17 -13.04 -12.63
N LEU A 4 -10.92 -13.42 -12.90
CA LEU A 4 -9.80 -13.39 -11.96
C LEU A 4 -9.33 -11.96 -11.68
N GLU A 5 -9.31 -11.08 -12.68
CA GLU A 5 -8.99 -9.65 -12.48
C GLU A 5 -10.02 -8.98 -11.57
N SER A 6 -11.31 -9.22 -11.82
CA SER A 6 -12.39 -8.67 -10.98
C SER A 6 -12.28 -9.15 -9.53
N ILE A 7 -11.98 -10.44 -9.33
CA ILE A 7 -11.73 -11.00 -7.98
C ILE A 7 -10.55 -10.30 -7.33
N ALA A 8 -9.44 -10.12 -8.03
CA ALA A 8 -8.25 -9.49 -7.49
C ALA A 8 -8.47 -8.01 -7.12
N VAL A 9 -9.24 -7.28 -7.91
CA VAL A 9 -9.66 -5.90 -7.60
C VAL A 9 -10.50 -5.85 -6.33
N VAL A 10 -11.50 -6.73 -6.21
CA VAL A 10 -12.38 -6.80 -5.03
C VAL A 10 -11.57 -7.15 -3.78
N ILE A 11 -10.64 -8.10 -3.87
CA ILE A 11 -9.77 -8.48 -2.75
C ILE A 11 -8.87 -7.31 -2.32
N ASN A 12 -8.32 -6.53 -3.26
CA ASN A 12 -7.51 -5.35 -2.94
C ASN A 12 -8.34 -4.26 -2.25
N LEU A 13 -9.51 -3.93 -2.79
CA LEU A 13 -10.44 -2.98 -2.16
C LEU A 13 -10.82 -3.41 -0.76
N LEU A 14 -11.11 -4.71 -0.58
CA LEU A 14 -11.42 -5.29 0.72
C LEU A 14 -10.22 -5.21 1.68
N GLY A 15 -9.00 -5.46 1.21
CA GLY A 15 -7.77 -5.34 2.00
C GLY A 15 -7.53 -3.90 2.49
N VAL A 16 -7.67 -2.91 1.62
CA VAL A 16 -7.54 -1.49 1.99
C VAL A 16 -8.66 -1.08 2.94
N TRP A 17 -9.90 -1.56 2.72
CA TRP A 17 -11.03 -1.27 3.58
C TRP A 17 -10.86 -1.87 4.98
N LEU A 18 -10.37 -3.11 5.09
CA LEU A 18 -10.04 -3.73 6.37
C LEU A 18 -8.93 -2.96 7.10
N THR A 19 -7.93 -2.47 6.35
CA THR A 19 -6.87 -1.61 6.89
C THR A 19 -7.45 -0.30 7.41
N ALA A 20 -8.35 0.34 6.66
CA ALA A 20 -9.08 1.55 7.08
C ALA A 20 -9.94 1.30 8.34
N ARG A 21 -10.52 0.11 8.47
CA ARG A 21 -11.27 -0.35 9.66
C ARG A 21 -10.37 -0.79 10.82
N ARG A 22 -9.05 -0.81 10.66
CA ARG A 22 -8.06 -1.24 11.66
C ARG A 22 -8.25 -2.70 12.09
N ILE A 23 -8.74 -3.51 11.16
CA ILE A 23 -8.96 -4.93 11.36
C ILE A 23 -7.71 -5.67 10.89
N ARG A 24 -7.11 -6.45 11.78
CA ARG A 24 -5.91 -7.25 11.51
C ARG A 24 -6.03 -8.16 10.28
N TRP A 25 -7.24 -8.64 9.97
CA TRP A 25 -7.51 -9.54 8.84
C TRP A 25 -7.15 -8.95 7.47
N CYS A 26 -6.83 -7.66 7.35
CA CYS A 26 -6.29 -7.08 6.11
C CYS A 26 -5.04 -7.83 5.61
N TRP A 27 -4.19 -8.31 6.51
CA TRP A 27 -2.96 -9.02 6.13
C TRP A 27 -3.22 -10.41 5.55
N PRO A 28 -4.00 -11.32 6.20
CA PRO A 28 -4.42 -12.58 5.61
C PRO A 28 -5.14 -12.41 4.27
N VAL A 29 -6.01 -11.41 4.15
CA VAL A 29 -6.67 -11.12 2.87
C VAL A 29 -5.65 -10.77 1.79
N GLY A 30 -4.63 -9.98 2.12
CA GLY A 30 -3.55 -9.69 1.18
C GLY A 30 -2.65 -10.90 0.89
N ILE A 31 -2.45 -11.83 1.83
CA ILE A 31 -1.76 -13.11 1.56
C ILE A 31 -2.55 -13.93 0.53
N VAL A 32 -3.87 -14.00 0.67
CA VAL A 32 -4.74 -14.65 -0.32
C VAL A 32 -4.63 -13.97 -1.67
N ALA A 33 -4.62 -12.62 -1.71
CA ALA A 33 -4.42 -11.87 -2.96
C ALA A 33 -3.11 -12.25 -3.66
N VAL A 34 -2.01 -12.24 -2.91
CA VAL A 34 -0.67 -12.57 -3.39
C VAL A 34 -0.60 -14.03 -3.86
N ALA A 35 -1.26 -14.96 -3.17
CA ALA A 35 -1.33 -16.36 -3.57
C ALA A 35 -2.10 -16.55 -4.90
N VAL A 36 -3.20 -15.82 -5.09
CA VAL A 36 -3.95 -15.83 -6.36
C VAL A 36 -3.09 -15.29 -7.50
N TYR A 37 -2.37 -14.19 -7.29
CA TYR A 37 -1.44 -13.65 -8.28
C TYR A 37 -0.27 -14.58 -8.56
N ALA A 38 0.29 -15.25 -7.55
CA ALA A 38 1.35 -16.23 -7.72
C ALA A 38 0.90 -17.39 -8.61
N TRP A 39 -0.34 -17.87 -8.41
CA TRP A 39 -0.93 -18.91 -9.27
C TRP A 39 -1.13 -18.44 -10.72
N LEU A 40 -1.61 -17.21 -10.92
CA LEU A 40 -1.74 -16.62 -12.25
C LEU A 40 -0.39 -16.52 -12.98
N PHE A 41 0.64 -16.03 -12.29
CA PHE A 41 1.99 -15.92 -12.88
C PHE A 41 2.60 -17.27 -13.19
N TYR A 42 2.34 -18.29 -12.37
CA TYR A 42 2.73 -19.66 -12.68
C TYR A 42 2.06 -20.16 -13.98
N GLN A 43 0.75 -19.93 -14.14
CA GLN A 43 0.00 -20.31 -15.36
C GLN A 43 0.52 -19.59 -16.60
N TRP A 44 0.91 -18.33 -16.48
CA TRP A 44 1.49 -17.53 -17.56
C TRP A 44 2.99 -17.78 -17.78
N LYS A 45 3.60 -18.73 -17.05
CA LYS A 45 5.03 -19.06 -17.08
C LYS A 45 5.95 -17.86 -16.76
N LEU A 46 5.42 -16.89 -16.00
CA LEU A 46 6.16 -15.73 -15.50
C LEU A 46 6.78 -16.07 -14.15
N TYR A 47 7.79 -16.93 -14.16
CA TYR A 47 8.42 -17.44 -12.95
C TYR A 47 9.10 -16.35 -12.11
N SER A 48 9.60 -15.28 -12.75
CA SER A 48 10.21 -14.13 -12.07
C SER A 48 9.18 -13.36 -11.24
N ASP A 49 8.02 -13.05 -11.80
CA ASP A 49 6.93 -12.37 -11.09
C ASP A 49 6.33 -13.26 -9.99
N MET A 50 6.31 -14.58 -10.20
CA MET A 50 5.92 -15.55 -9.17
C MET A 50 6.88 -15.53 -7.97
N LEU A 51 8.19 -15.44 -8.19
CA LEU A 51 9.17 -15.31 -7.10
C LEU A 51 9.01 -13.99 -6.33
N LEU A 52 8.67 -12.90 -7.03
CA LEU A 52 8.40 -11.59 -6.41
C LEU A 52 7.17 -11.67 -5.48
N GLN A 53 6.17 -12.49 -5.79
CA GLN A 53 5.05 -12.75 -4.89
C GLN A 53 5.52 -13.30 -3.54
N GLY A 54 6.61 -14.09 -3.49
CA GLY A 54 7.20 -14.55 -2.23
C GLY A 54 7.64 -13.39 -1.32
N VAL A 55 8.22 -12.32 -1.89
CA VAL A 55 8.60 -11.10 -1.15
C VAL A 55 7.37 -10.38 -0.61
N TYR A 56 6.29 -10.31 -1.40
CA TYR A 56 5.02 -9.76 -0.92
C TYR A 56 4.42 -10.61 0.21
N VAL A 57 4.46 -11.94 0.13
CA VAL A 57 4.02 -12.81 1.24
C VAL A 57 4.80 -12.49 2.51
N LEU A 58 6.13 -12.38 2.44
CA LEU A 58 6.96 -12.05 3.61
C LEU A 58 6.59 -10.68 4.20
N THR A 59 6.33 -9.69 3.35
CA THR A 59 5.88 -8.36 3.76
C THR A 59 4.52 -8.41 4.47
N GLN A 60 3.59 -9.22 3.95
CA GLN A 60 2.27 -9.42 4.56
C GLN A 60 2.38 -10.15 5.91
N LEU A 61 3.26 -11.14 6.03
CA LEU A 61 3.55 -11.84 7.28
C LEU A 61 4.16 -10.90 8.32
N TYR A 62 5.09 -10.03 7.92
CA TYR A 62 5.65 -8.99 8.78
C TYR A 62 4.58 -8.03 9.30
N GLY A 63 3.71 -7.53 8.40
CA GLY A 63 2.59 -6.66 8.77
C GLY A 63 1.64 -7.33 9.76
N TRP A 64 1.28 -8.59 9.50
CA TRP A 64 0.44 -9.39 10.41
C TRP A 64 1.09 -9.58 11.78
N TRP A 65 2.38 -9.92 11.82
CA TRP A 65 3.12 -10.12 13.07
C TRP A 65 3.21 -8.83 13.88
N HIS A 66 3.53 -7.71 13.24
CA HIS A 66 3.59 -6.40 13.88
C HIS A 66 2.20 -5.91 14.36
N TRP A 67 1.14 -6.26 13.64
CA TRP A 67 -0.24 -5.95 14.06
C TRP A 67 -0.74 -6.86 15.19
N ARG A 68 -0.22 -8.09 15.29
CA ARG A 68 -0.50 -9.02 16.39
C ARG A 68 0.23 -8.63 17.68
N ARG A 69 1.48 -8.20 17.60
CA ARG A 69 2.25 -7.74 18.75
C ARG A 69 1.73 -6.35 19.20
N GLY A 70 1.24 -6.27 20.44
CA GLY A 70 0.65 -5.06 21.01
C GLY A 70 -0.89 -5.00 21.00
N ALA A 71 -1.59 -6.08 20.63
CA ALA A 71 -3.02 -6.21 20.88
C ALA A 71 -3.26 -6.64 22.34
N ALA A 72 -3.11 -5.71 23.29
CA ALA A 72 -3.60 -5.89 24.65
C ALA A 72 -5.13 -5.76 24.62
N ALA A 73 -5.87 -6.87 24.77
CA ALA A 73 -7.33 -7.02 24.93
C ALA A 73 -8.28 -6.33 23.91
N GLU A 74 -7.87 -5.31 23.18
CA GLU A 74 -8.68 -4.54 22.25
C GLU A 74 -8.65 -5.16 20.85
N THR A 75 -9.84 -5.37 20.30
CA THR A 75 -10.07 -5.95 18.97
C THR A 75 -9.66 -5.03 17.81
N ARG A 76 -9.34 -3.75 18.07
CA ARG A 76 -9.01 -2.74 17.04
C ARG A 76 -7.63 -2.14 17.29
N ILE A 77 -6.84 -2.02 16.22
CA ILE A 77 -5.50 -1.46 16.29
C ILE A 77 -5.54 0.03 16.61
N ARG A 78 -4.59 0.52 17.44
CA ARG A 78 -4.46 1.93 17.79
C ARG A 78 -3.52 2.65 16.80
N PRO A 79 -3.98 3.70 16.10
CA PRO A 79 -3.12 4.52 15.24
C PRO A 79 -2.06 5.25 16.06
N LEU A 80 -0.82 5.27 15.55
CA LEU A 80 0.30 5.96 16.18
C LEU A 80 0.64 7.27 15.44
N PRO A 81 1.06 8.32 16.17
CA PRO A 81 1.60 9.53 15.56
C PRO A 81 2.90 9.20 14.81
N MET A 82 3.28 10.08 13.88
CA MET A 82 4.50 9.96 13.11
C MET A 82 5.57 10.89 13.70
N PRO A 83 6.69 10.37 14.22
CA PRO A 83 7.83 11.21 14.62
C PRO A 83 8.45 11.90 13.40
N ALA A 84 8.81 13.18 13.52
CA ALA A 84 9.39 13.94 12.41
C ALA A 84 10.68 13.32 11.85
N ALA A 85 11.54 12.79 12.73
CA ALA A 85 12.76 12.10 12.31
C ALA A 85 12.47 10.84 11.48
N GLU A 86 11.50 10.01 11.90
CA GLU A 86 11.10 8.82 11.15
C GLU A 86 10.47 9.21 9.81
N LEU A 87 9.68 10.29 9.78
CA LEU A 87 9.06 10.82 8.56
C LEU A 87 10.14 11.18 7.53
N TRP A 88 11.04 12.10 7.89
CA TRP A 88 12.07 12.59 6.98
C TRP A 88 13.05 11.50 6.58
N LEU A 89 13.50 10.66 7.52
CA LEU A 89 14.40 9.56 7.21
C LEU A 89 13.77 8.59 6.19
N SER A 90 12.51 8.19 6.39
CA SER A 90 11.81 7.29 5.48
C SER A 90 11.62 7.91 4.09
N LEU A 91 11.31 9.21 4.03
CA LEU A 91 11.17 9.94 2.76
C LEU A 91 12.50 10.08 2.03
N CYS A 92 13.60 10.36 2.74
CA CYS A 92 14.94 10.42 2.14
C CYS A 92 15.39 9.05 1.61
N ILE A 93 15.15 7.98 2.37
CA ILE A 93 15.42 6.60 1.92
C ILE A 93 14.58 6.28 0.68
N GLY A 94 13.29 6.63 0.69
CA GLY A 94 12.39 6.47 -0.45
C GLY A 94 12.87 7.25 -1.69
N ALA A 95 13.28 8.50 -1.52
CA ALA A 95 13.82 9.32 -2.61
C ALA A 95 15.14 8.77 -3.16
N ALA A 96 16.06 8.32 -2.30
CA ALA A 96 17.31 7.71 -2.71
C ALA A 96 17.06 6.40 -3.50
N PHE A 97 16.15 5.56 -3.02
CA PHE A 97 15.76 4.34 -3.72
C PHE A 97 15.06 4.66 -5.06
N ALA A 98 14.19 5.67 -5.10
CA ALA A 98 13.54 6.12 -6.32
C ALA A 98 14.56 6.64 -7.35
N ALA A 99 15.57 7.38 -6.92
CA ALA A 99 16.63 7.87 -7.79
C ALA A 99 17.48 6.72 -8.34
N ALA A 100 17.87 5.76 -7.49
CA ALA A 100 18.63 4.59 -7.90
C ALA A 100 17.84 3.71 -8.88
N LEU A 101 16.57 3.43 -8.56
CA LEU A 101 15.68 2.65 -9.41
C LEU A 101 15.36 3.39 -10.72
N GLY A 102 15.11 4.69 -10.66
CA GLY A 102 14.85 5.53 -11.82
C GLY A 102 16.03 5.60 -12.77
N ALA A 103 17.25 5.75 -12.25
CA ALA A 103 18.48 5.69 -13.04
C ALA A 103 18.67 4.32 -13.69
N TYR A 104 18.43 3.24 -12.93
CA TYR A 104 18.49 1.88 -13.46
C TYR A 104 17.48 1.67 -14.60
N MET A 105 16.21 2.06 -14.40
CA MET A 105 15.16 1.93 -15.41
C MET A 105 15.44 2.81 -16.63
N HIS A 106 15.95 4.03 -16.44
CA HIS A 106 16.29 4.92 -17.55
C HIS A 106 17.36 4.35 -18.47
N HIS A 107 18.33 3.59 -17.94
CA HIS A 107 19.40 2.98 -18.73
C HIS A 107 19.08 1.58 -19.26
N ARG A 108 18.11 0.87 -18.67
CA ARG A 108 17.88 -0.57 -18.93
C ARG A 108 16.47 -0.93 -19.40
N THR A 109 15.52 -0.01 -19.39
CA THR A 109 14.12 -0.30 -19.77
C THR A 109 13.52 0.77 -20.67
N ASP A 110 12.65 0.36 -21.60
CA ASP A 110 11.85 1.24 -22.46
C ASP A 110 10.63 1.86 -21.72
N ALA A 111 10.80 2.15 -20.43
CA ALA A 111 9.73 2.74 -19.63
C ALA A 111 9.45 4.17 -20.11
N ALA A 112 8.17 4.50 -20.34
CA ALA A 112 7.78 5.82 -20.84
C ALA A 112 8.10 6.96 -19.86
N LEU A 113 8.02 6.69 -18.54
CA LEU A 113 8.30 7.65 -17.47
C LEU A 113 9.10 6.99 -16.34
N PRO A 114 10.37 6.59 -16.58
CA PRO A 114 11.16 5.74 -15.67
C PRO A 114 11.28 6.34 -14.26
N TRP A 115 11.49 7.66 -14.19
CA TRP A 115 11.66 8.38 -12.92
C TRP A 115 10.37 8.48 -12.11
N LEU A 116 9.24 8.73 -12.80
CA LEU A 116 7.93 8.82 -12.13
C LEU A 116 7.48 7.44 -11.65
N ASP A 117 7.63 6.40 -12.48
CA ASP A 117 7.27 5.03 -12.13
C ASP A 117 8.13 4.53 -10.96
N ALA A 118 9.44 4.80 -10.97
CA ALA A 118 10.33 4.46 -9.86
C ALA A 118 9.98 5.21 -8.56
N ALA A 119 9.62 6.50 -8.64
CA ALA A 119 9.18 7.28 -7.49
C ALA A 119 7.88 6.72 -6.90
N LEU A 120 6.87 6.45 -7.75
CA LEU A 120 5.60 5.88 -7.32
C LEU A 120 5.79 4.50 -6.66
N ALA A 121 6.63 3.64 -7.23
CA ALA A 121 6.96 2.34 -6.65
C ALA A 121 7.66 2.47 -5.28
N SER A 122 8.67 3.33 -5.18
CA SER A 122 9.43 3.55 -3.96
C SER A 122 8.58 4.11 -2.82
N PHE A 123 7.83 5.18 -3.07
CA PHE A 123 6.98 5.78 -2.05
C PHE A 123 5.80 4.89 -1.67
N SER A 124 5.32 4.01 -2.55
CA SER A 124 4.33 2.97 -2.21
C SER A 124 4.87 1.96 -1.19
N LEU A 125 6.16 1.61 -1.27
CA LEU A 125 6.82 0.78 -0.25
C LEU A 125 6.90 1.52 1.08
N VAL A 126 7.30 2.80 1.07
CA VAL A 126 7.34 3.64 2.28
C VAL A 126 5.95 3.70 2.93
N ALA A 127 4.90 3.93 2.14
CA ALA A 127 3.52 3.93 2.62
C ALA A 127 3.17 2.57 3.24
N SER A 128 3.41 1.46 2.53
CA SER A 128 3.15 0.10 3.03
C SER A 128 3.84 -0.18 4.37
N VAL A 129 5.10 0.26 4.55
CA VAL A 129 5.83 0.13 5.81
C VAL A 129 5.18 0.98 6.91
N TRP A 130 4.76 2.21 6.60
CA TRP A 130 4.04 3.06 7.54
C TRP A 130 2.69 2.46 7.95
N ALA A 131 1.96 1.83 7.03
CA ALA A 131 0.75 1.07 7.33
C ALA A 131 1.04 -0.09 8.29
N ALA A 132 2.08 -0.89 8.01
CA ALA A 132 2.54 -1.97 8.88
C ALA A 132 2.91 -1.47 10.28
N ARG A 133 3.56 -0.31 10.37
CA ARG A 133 3.92 0.36 11.64
C ARG A 133 2.76 1.12 12.30
N LYS A 134 1.54 1.05 11.75
CA LYS A 134 0.32 1.68 12.31
C LYS A 134 0.42 3.21 12.34
N ARG A 135 1.26 3.81 11.49
CA ARG A 135 1.46 5.27 11.40
C ARG A 135 0.33 5.89 10.59
N ILE A 136 -0.32 6.92 11.14
CA ILE A 136 -1.44 7.59 10.44
C ILE A 136 -1.01 8.32 9.16
N ALA A 137 0.25 8.77 9.09
CA ALA A 137 0.83 9.43 7.92
C ALA A 137 0.80 8.57 6.65
N ASN A 138 0.71 7.24 6.79
CA ASN A 138 0.49 6.31 5.68
C ASN A 138 -0.63 6.76 4.74
N TRP A 139 -1.77 7.16 5.31
CA TRP A 139 -2.95 7.49 4.50
C TRP A 139 -2.75 8.74 3.65
N VAL A 140 -2.02 9.73 4.17
CA VAL A 140 -1.70 10.95 3.41
C VAL A 140 -0.81 10.60 2.23
N LEU A 141 0.18 9.72 2.43
CA LEU A 141 1.06 9.27 1.37
C LEU A 141 0.29 8.49 0.30
N TRP A 142 -0.61 7.56 0.68
CA TRP A 142 -1.47 6.86 -0.28
C TRP A 142 -2.37 7.80 -1.07
N ILE A 143 -3.01 8.80 -0.43
CA ILE A 143 -3.84 9.77 -1.14
C ILE A 143 -3.03 10.50 -2.22
N VAL A 144 -1.81 10.95 -1.90
CA VAL A 144 -0.94 11.63 -2.86
C VAL A 144 -0.57 10.70 -4.02
N LEU A 145 -0.14 9.47 -3.71
CA LEU A 145 0.26 8.50 -4.73
C LEU A 145 -0.92 8.10 -5.62
N ASP A 146 -2.08 7.79 -5.05
CA ASP A 146 -3.26 7.40 -5.80
C ASP A 146 -3.76 8.54 -6.70
N CYS A 147 -3.70 9.80 -6.25
CA CYS A 147 -4.01 10.96 -7.09
C CYS A 147 -3.06 11.07 -8.29
N ILE A 148 -1.75 10.83 -8.08
CA ILE A 148 -0.78 10.82 -9.19
C ILE A 148 -1.08 9.66 -10.14
N TYR A 149 -1.38 8.46 -9.61
CA TYR A 149 -1.77 7.31 -10.43
C TYR A 149 -3.01 7.60 -11.28
N VAL A 150 -4.04 8.25 -10.72
CA VAL A 150 -5.22 8.68 -11.49
C VAL A 150 -4.80 9.56 -12.66
N GLY A 151 -3.97 10.59 -12.43
CA GLY A 151 -3.49 11.47 -13.49
C GLY A 151 -2.70 10.73 -14.58
N VAL A 152 -1.80 9.83 -14.19
CA VAL A 152 -1.02 8.99 -15.11
C VAL A 152 -1.96 8.11 -15.95
N PHE A 153 -2.93 7.44 -15.35
CA PHE A 153 -3.83 6.54 -16.08
C PHE A 153 -4.80 7.31 -17.00
N VAL A 154 -5.26 8.50 -16.61
CA VAL A 154 -6.05 9.38 -17.49
C VAL A 154 -5.21 9.81 -18.69
N SER A 155 -3.95 10.20 -18.49
CA SER A 155 -3.06 10.60 -19.60
C SER A 155 -2.79 9.46 -20.59
N LYS A 156 -2.86 8.20 -20.12
CA LYS A 156 -2.72 6.98 -20.93
C LYS A 156 -4.05 6.47 -21.52
N ALA A 157 -5.15 7.22 -21.39
CA ALA A 157 -6.51 6.84 -21.79
C ALA A 157 -7.03 5.53 -21.14
N LEU A 158 -6.48 5.16 -19.98
CA LEU A 158 -6.86 3.96 -19.20
C LEU A 158 -7.92 4.31 -18.16
N TYR A 159 -9.10 4.74 -18.62
CA TYR A 159 -10.18 5.24 -17.75
C TYR A 159 -10.69 4.24 -16.71
N PRO A 160 -10.85 2.93 -17.00
CA PRO A 160 -11.28 1.97 -15.97
C PRO A 160 -10.30 1.88 -14.79
N THR A 161 -9.00 1.89 -15.07
CA THR A 161 -7.95 1.86 -14.05
C THR A 161 -7.89 3.17 -13.27
N ALA A 162 -8.02 4.31 -13.96
CA ALA A 162 -8.12 5.61 -13.30
C ALA A 162 -9.30 5.67 -12.31
N LEU A 163 -10.46 5.12 -12.69
CA LEU A 163 -11.63 5.07 -11.81
C LEU A 163 -11.39 4.19 -10.58
N LEU A 164 -10.72 3.05 -10.73
CA LEU A 164 -10.34 2.19 -9.62
C LEU A 164 -9.43 2.92 -8.62
N TYR A 165 -8.41 3.62 -9.10
CA TYR A 165 -7.51 4.40 -8.26
C TYR A 165 -8.21 5.59 -7.60
N ALA A 166 -9.16 6.23 -8.28
CA ALA A 166 -10.03 7.24 -7.64
C ALA A 166 -10.86 6.63 -6.48
N GLY A 167 -11.29 5.37 -6.62
CA GLY A 167 -11.88 4.60 -5.53
C GLY A 167 -10.92 4.38 -4.35
N PHE A 168 -9.65 4.05 -4.63
CA PHE A 168 -8.62 3.95 -3.59
C PHE A 168 -8.37 5.29 -2.89
N VAL A 169 -8.35 6.42 -3.60
CA VAL A 169 -8.29 7.76 -2.99
C VAL A 169 -9.42 7.95 -1.99
N ALA A 170 -10.67 7.66 -2.38
CA ALA A 170 -11.82 7.81 -1.49
C ALA A 170 -11.70 6.94 -0.23
N LEU A 171 -11.23 5.69 -0.41
CA LEU A 171 -11.02 4.75 0.68
C LEU A 171 -9.86 5.16 1.60
N ALA A 172 -8.82 5.76 1.04
CA ALA A 172 -7.67 6.28 1.79
C ALA A 172 -8.06 7.53 2.61
N VAL A 173 -8.88 8.42 2.05
CA VAL A 173 -9.48 9.55 2.78
C VAL A 173 -10.35 9.05 3.93
N TYR A 174 -11.18 8.03 3.69
CA TYR A 174 -11.97 7.39 4.75
C TYR A 174 -11.08 6.77 5.83
N GLY A 175 -10.02 6.05 5.44
CA GLY A 175 -9.02 5.48 6.36
C GLY A 175 -8.36 6.55 7.22
N TRP A 176 -7.90 7.64 6.62
CA TRP A 176 -7.31 8.76 7.34
C TRP A 176 -8.26 9.37 8.38
N ARG A 177 -9.49 9.69 7.98
CA ARG A 177 -10.50 10.26 8.88
C ARG A 177 -10.82 9.32 10.04
N SER A 178 -11.06 8.04 9.73
CA SER A 178 -11.34 6.99 10.71
C SER A 178 -10.21 6.85 11.73
N TRP A 179 -8.95 6.88 11.28
CA TRP A 179 -7.78 6.75 12.15
C TRP A 179 -7.54 8.01 13.00
N LYS A 180 -7.73 9.20 12.42
CA LYS A 180 -7.56 10.48 13.11
C LYS A 180 -8.54 10.61 14.28
N THR A 181 -9.82 10.30 14.05
CA THR A 181 -10.85 10.35 15.10
C THR A 181 -10.50 9.45 16.29
N GLN A 182 -9.96 8.25 16.05
CA GLN A 182 -9.55 7.35 17.13
C GLN A 182 -8.29 7.82 17.85
N GLN A 183 -7.33 8.39 17.12
CA GLN A 183 -6.12 8.93 17.73
C GLN A 183 -6.46 10.07 18.70
N THR A 184 -7.37 10.98 18.32
CA THR A 184 -7.84 12.05 19.21
C THR A 184 -8.54 11.48 20.45
N ARG A 185 -9.41 10.47 20.30
CA ARG A 185 -10.08 9.81 21.44
C ARG A 185 -9.09 9.21 22.43
N ASN A 186 -8.04 8.55 21.96
CA ASN A 186 -7.01 7.94 22.82
C ASN A 186 -6.22 8.97 23.62
N LEU A 187 -6.02 10.18 23.10
CA LEU A 187 -5.34 11.27 23.82
C LEU A 187 -6.22 11.86 24.94
N THR A 188 -7.55 11.78 24.81
CA THR A 188 -8.50 12.27 25.81
C THR A 188 -8.67 11.29 26.96
N THR A 189 -8.70 9.97 26.72
CA THR A 189 -8.79 8.94 27.78
C THR A 189 -7.49 8.73 28.55
N ALA A 190 -6.36 9.25 28.07
CA ALA A 190 -5.06 9.15 28.74
C ALA A 190 -4.75 10.35 29.66
N ARG A 191 -5.66 11.34 29.75
CA ARG A 191 -5.63 12.45 30.71
C ARG A 191 -6.63 12.18 31.83
#